data_AF-A0A6P4ZWZ2-F1
#
_entry.id   AF-A0A6P4ZWZ2-F1
#
_cell.length_a   1.000
_cell.length_b   1.000
_cell.length_c   1.000
_cell.angle_alpha   90.00
_cell.angle_beta   90.00
_cell.angle_gamma   90.00
#
_symmetry.space_group_name_H-M   'P 1'
#
loop_
_entity.id
_entity.type
_entity.pdbx_description
1 polymer ?
#
loop_
_entity_poly.entity_id
_entity_poly.type
_entity_poly.pdbx_seq_one_letter_code
_entity_poly.pdbx_strand_id
1 'polypeptide(L)'
;MGQTPSKPAAPKLPATIGERFKDKEFPFENLVLEGGGAKGIAYIGACKFLEDAGIMPQIKRFAGTSAGAITATLLAIGLTSEEMLKELSEKNLLEVVLDTRWTKMAWIPGMANVGKFIDVITARGACPGHEFMNWFGDILDRHLKKRHPSLDKDVTFDQ
;
A
#
# COMPACT_ATOMS: atom_id res chain seq x y z
N MET A 1 -19.38 34.14 -8.81
CA MET A 1 -18.04 33.52 -8.89
C MET A 1 -18.05 32.33 -7.95
N GLY A 2 -18.04 31.10 -8.48
CA GLY A 2 -18.12 29.89 -7.67
C GLY A 2 -16.85 29.73 -6.86
N GLN A 3 -16.98 29.60 -5.53
CA GLN A 3 -15.87 29.21 -4.68
C GLN A 3 -15.42 27.81 -5.11
N THR A 4 -14.16 27.67 -5.50
CA THR A 4 -13.53 26.36 -5.67
C THR A 4 -13.71 25.59 -4.37
N PRO A 5 -14.24 24.34 -4.37
CA PRO A 5 -14.41 23.59 -3.14
C PRO A 5 -13.04 23.47 -2.44
N SER A 6 -12.99 23.85 -1.17
CA SER A 6 -11.78 23.75 -0.38
C SER A 6 -11.33 22.28 -0.34
N LYS A 7 -10.02 22.05 -0.50
CA LYS A 7 -9.43 20.71 -0.43
C LYS A 7 -9.92 20.04 0.87
N PRO A 8 -10.50 18.83 0.82
CA PRO A 8 -10.97 18.15 2.02
C PRO A 8 -9.82 17.99 3.01
N ALA A 9 -10.13 18.09 4.30
CA ALA A 9 -9.15 17.94 5.37
C ALA A 9 -8.41 16.59 5.23
N ALA A 10 -7.10 16.61 5.47
CA ALA A 10 -6.30 15.39 5.41
C ALA A 10 -6.91 14.32 6.34
N PRO A 11 -6.99 13.05 5.89
CA PRO A 11 -7.48 11.98 6.75
C PRO A 11 -6.57 11.84 7.97
N LYS A 12 -7.16 11.44 9.10
CA LYS A 12 -6.45 11.16 10.34
C LYS A 12 -6.70 9.74 10.75
N LEU A 13 -5.71 9.09 11.37
CA LEU A 13 -5.91 7.77 11.93
C LEU A 13 -6.88 7.84 13.12
N PRO A 14 -7.77 6.84 13.26
CA PRO A 14 -8.64 6.77 14.42
C PRO A 14 -7.82 6.46 15.68
N ALA A 15 -8.34 6.87 16.84
CA ALA A 15 -7.85 6.34 18.10
C ALA A 15 -8.06 4.82 18.14
N THR A 16 -7.08 4.09 18.65
CA THR A 16 -7.16 2.63 18.79
C THR A 16 -7.22 2.24 20.26
N ILE A 17 -7.58 0.98 20.51
CA ILE A 17 -7.51 0.37 21.85
C ILE A 17 -6.18 -0.39 22.07
N GLY A 18 -5.17 -0.19 21.21
CA GLY A 18 -3.90 -0.93 21.22
C GLY A 18 -3.12 -0.82 22.52
N GLU A 19 -3.05 0.38 23.11
CA GLU A 19 -2.35 0.61 24.39
C GLU A 19 -2.81 -0.31 25.53
N ARG A 20 -4.06 -0.81 25.49
CA ARG A 20 -4.58 -1.78 26.49
C ARG A 20 -3.87 -3.14 26.43
N PHE A 21 -3.08 -3.39 25.40
CA PHE A 21 -2.39 -4.65 25.15
C PHE A 21 -0.86 -4.53 25.28
N LYS A 22 -0.34 -3.35 25.65
CA LYS A 22 1.11 -3.08 25.73
C LYS A 22 1.86 -3.98 26.72
N ASP A 23 1.21 -4.34 27.82
CA ASP A 23 1.78 -5.20 28.86
C ASP A 23 1.64 -6.70 28.53
N LYS A 24 1.08 -7.04 27.36
CA LYS A 24 0.93 -8.43 26.93
C LYS A 24 2.06 -8.81 26.00
N GLU A 25 2.68 -9.94 26.27
CA GLU A 25 3.64 -10.55 25.36
C GLU A 25 2.92 -11.34 24.27
N PHE A 26 3.36 -11.17 23.03
CA PHE A 26 2.84 -11.87 21.87
C PHE A 26 4.01 -12.47 21.08
N PRO A 27 3.98 -13.76 20.72
CA PRO A 27 5.08 -14.41 20.03
C PRO A 27 5.08 -14.17 18.50
N PHE A 28 4.46 -13.10 18.02
CA PHE A 28 4.28 -12.88 16.58
C PHE A 28 5.53 -12.27 15.96
N GLU A 29 6.11 -12.97 14.98
CA GLU A 29 7.25 -12.45 14.20
C GLU A 29 6.92 -12.15 12.74
N ASN A 30 5.76 -12.60 12.24
CA ASN A 30 5.41 -12.53 10.83
C ASN A 30 4.05 -11.85 10.66
N LEU A 31 3.98 -10.86 9.78
CA LEU A 31 2.74 -10.18 9.41
C LEU A 31 2.41 -10.46 7.94
N VAL A 32 1.26 -11.08 7.70
CA VAL A 32 0.80 -11.45 6.36
C VAL A 32 -0.45 -10.64 6.00
N LEU A 33 -0.38 -9.92 4.88
CA LEU A 33 -1.43 -9.03 4.39
C LEU A 33 -2.05 -9.60 3.11
N GLU A 34 -3.26 -10.12 3.22
CA GLU A 34 -4.01 -10.63 2.07
C GLU A 34 -4.32 -9.52 1.04
N GLY A 35 -4.49 -9.88 -0.23
CA GLY A 35 -4.97 -8.95 -1.24
C GLY A 35 -6.46 -8.65 -1.09
N GLY A 36 -6.86 -7.38 -1.20
CA GLY A 36 -8.27 -6.99 -1.06
C GLY A 36 -8.70 -5.75 -1.87
N GLY A 37 -7.87 -5.29 -2.82
CA GLY A 37 -8.14 -4.08 -3.62
C GLY A 37 -8.14 -2.80 -2.78
N ALA A 38 -9.11 -1.89 -2.99
CA ALA A 38 -9.24 -0.62 -2.25
C ALA A 38 -9.26 -0.77 -0.73
N LYS A 39 -9.68 -1.95 -0.24
CA LYS A 39 -9.74 -2.24 1.20
C LYS A 39 -8.35 -2.28 1.84
N GLY A 40 -7.27 -2.30 1.05
CA GLY A 40 -5.89 -2.24 1.54
C GLY A 40 -5.59 -1.02 2.42
N ILE A 41 -6.33 0.09 2.25
CA ILE A 41 -6.18 1.26 3.13
C ILE A 41 -6.56 0.96 4.59
N ALA A 42 -7.43 -0.03 4.83
CA ALA A 42 -7.78 -0.46 6.18
C ALA A 42 -6.60 -1.11 6.93
N TYR A 43 -5.60 -1.63 6.22
CA TYR A 43 -4.38 -2.17 6.85
C TYR A 43 -3.62 -1.10 7.62
N ILE A 44 -3.72 0.17 7.24
CA ILE A 44 -3.07 1.27 7.97
C ILE A 44 -3.62 1.37 9.40
N GLY A 45 -4.94 1.21 9.57
CA GLY A 45 -5.57 1.19 10.89
C GLY A 45 -5.16 -0.04 11.71
N ALA A 46 -5.03 -1.20 11.08
CA ALA A 46 -4.51 -2.40 11.74
C ALA A 46 -3.04 -2.22 12.19
N CYS A 47 -2.21 -1.60 11.35
CA CYS A 47 -0.83 -1.29 11.69
C CYS A 47 -0.75 -0.31 12.86
N LYS A 48 -1.60 0.71 12.90
CA LYS A 48 -1.70 1.64 14.04
C LYS A 48 -2.03 0.91 15.34
N PHE A 49 -2.95 -0.05 15.31
CA PHE A 49 -3.25 -0.86 16.49
C PHE A 49 -2.04 -1.68 16.94
N LEU A 50 -1.33 -2.33 15.99
CA LEU A 50 -0.13 -3.13 16.30
C LEU A 50 1.02 -2.27 16.84
N GLU A 51 1.18 -1.04 16.35
CA GLU A 51 2.12 -0.06 16.87
C GLU A 51 1.76 0.34 18.31
N ASP A 52 0.50 0.74 18.55
CA ASP A 52 0.01 1.15 19.88
C ASP A 52 0.06 0.03 20.90
N ALA A 53 -0.11 -1.23 20.44
CA ALA A 53 -0.01 -2.41 21.29
C ALA A 53 1.44 -2.84 21.57
N GLY A 54 2.45 -2.19 20.99
CA GLY A 54 3.86 -2.60 21.14
C GLY A 54 4.21 -3.92 20.44
N ILE A 55 3.38 -4.37 19.51
CA ILE A 55 3.58 -5.64 18.77
C ILE A 55 4.48 -5.41 17.56
N MET A 56 4.36 -4.27 16.89
CA MET A 56 5.10 -3.97 15.65
C MET A 56 6.64 -4.18 15.75
N PRO A 57 7.33 -3.79 16.84
CA PRO A 57 8.78 -4.01 16.98
C PRO A 57 9.22 -5.49 16.98
N GLN A 58 8.31 -6.42 17.25
CA GLN A 58 8.58 -7.87 17.28
C GLN A 58 8.44 -8.52 15.91
N ILE A 59 7.74 -7.86 14.98
CA ILE A 59 7.53 -8.34 13.62
C ILE A 59 8.85 -8.22 12.83
N LYS A 60 9.34 -9.35 12.31
CA LYS A 60 10.58 -9.46 11.56
C LYS A 60 10.34 -9.67 10.07
N ARG A 61 9.19 -10.21 9.68
CA ARG A 61 8.90 -10.59 8.29
C ARG A 61 7.52 -10.11 7.88
N PHE A 62 7.46 -9.54 6.68
CA PHE A 62 6.23 -9.07 6.06
C PHE A 62 5.99 -9.86 4.79
N ALA A 63 4.76 -10.31 4.59
CA ALA A 63 4.32 -10.90 3.34
C ALA A 63 3.03 -10.22 2.91
N GLY A 64 2.84 -10.03 1.61
CA GLY A 64 1.63 -9.41 1.09
C GLY A 64 1.33 -9.84 -0.34
N THR A 65 0.05 -9.88 -0.70
CA THR A 65 -0.40 -10.19 -2.05
C THR A 65 -1.22 -9.04 -2.63
N SER A 66 -1.02 -8.72 -3.92
CA SER A 66 -1.72 -7.61 -4.59
C SER A 66 -1.62 -6.29 -3.79
N ALA A 67 -2.74 -5.65 -3.43
CA ALA A 67 -2.76 -4.44 -2.61
C ALA A 67 -2.05 -4.61 -1.23
N GLY A 68 -2.06 -5.81 -0.66
CA GLY A 68 -1.33 -6.12 0.58
C GLY A 68 0.18 -6.10 0.39
N ALA A 69 0.70 -6.37 -0.81
CA ALA A 69 2.13 -6.32 -1.10
C ALA A 69 2.70 -4.89 -1.00
N ILE A 70 1.89 -3.89 -1.39
CA ILE A 70 2.24 -2.46 -1.26
C ILE A 70 2.46 -2.14 0.21
N THR A 71 1.47 -2.43 1.07
CA THR A 71 1.56 -2.17 2.51
C THR A 71 2.69 -2.97 3.17
N ALA A 72 2.84 -4.26 2.83
CA ALA A 72 3.91 -5.11 3.36
C ALA A 72 5.30 -4.56 3.02
N THR A 73 5.49 -4.05 1.81
CA THR A 73 6.76 -3.44 1.38
C THR A 73 7.05 -2.16 2.16
N LEU A 74 6.05 -1.27 2.33
CA LEU A 74 6.22 -0.03 3.09
C LEU A 74 6.55 -0.30 4.57
N LEU A 75 5.90 -1.30 5.17
CA LEU A 75 6.23 -1.76 6.52
C LEU A 75 7.65 -2.31 6.62
N ALA A 76 8.07 -3.12 5.62
CA ALA A 76 9.40 -3.72 5.60
C ALA A 76 10.53 -2.67 5.54
N ILE A 77 10.30 -1.52 4.89
CA ILE A 77 11.27 -0.40 4.87
C ILE A 77 11.09 0.57 6.06
N GLY A 78 10.25 0.22 7.04
CA GLY A 78 10.12 0.93 8.31
C GLY A 78 9.25 2.19 8.26
N LEU A 79 8.24 2.25 7.38
CA LEU A 79 7.21 3.29 7.48
C LEU A 79 6.25 3.00 8.63
N THR A 80 5.87 4.06 9.35
CA THR A 80 4.81 4.02 10.35
C THR A 80 3.43 4.09 9.72
N SER A 81 2.39 3.73 10.47
CA SER A 81 0.99 3.89 10.03
C SER A 81 0.65 5.33 9.62
N GLU A 82 1.18 6.34 10.30
CA GLU A 82 0.99 7.76 9.96
C GLU A 82 1.67 8.15 8.64
N GLU A 83 2.89 7.67 8.41
CA GLU A 83 3.59 7.90 7.14
C GLU A 83 2.88 7.20 5.99
N MET A 84 2.45 5.95 6.19
CA MET A 84 1.67 5.23 5.19
C MET A 84 0.34 5.93 4.90
N LEU A 85 -0.35 6.47 5.92
CA LEU A 85 -1.58 7.24 5.70
C LEU A 85 -1.30 8.44 4.81
N LYS A 86 -0.22 9.17 5.07
CA LYS A 86 0.15 10.33 4.26
C LYS A 86 0.42 9.92 2.81
N GLU A 87 1.28 8.94 2.58
CA GLU A 87 1.69 8.52 1.23
C GLU A 87 0.53 7.89 0.44
N LEU A 88 -0.33 7.12 1.10
CA LEU A 88 -1.40 6.36 0.44
C LEU A 88 -2.74 7.11 0.37
N SER A 89 -2.94 8.18 1.14
CA SER A 89 -4.16 9.00 1.07
C SER A 89 -4.12 10.06 -0.05
N GLU A 90 -2.93 10.39 -0.55
CA GLU A 90 -2.76 11.38 -1.61
C GLU A 90 -3.19 10.85 -2.99
N LYS A 91 -3.33 9.54 -3.15
CA LYS A 91 -3.75 8.91 -4.41
C LYS A 91 -4.85 7.87 -4.20
N ASN A 92 -5.73 7.74 -5.18
CA ASN A 92 -6.65 6.62 -5.23
C ASN A 92 -5.88 5.35 -5.64
N LEU A 93 -5.51 4.53 -4.66
CA LEU A 93 -4.72 3.30 -4.88
C LEU A 93 -5.30 2.43 -6.00
N LEU A 94 -6.63 2.35 -6.09
CA LEU A 94 -7.27 1.57 -7.15
C LEU A 94 -7.04 2.18 -8.53
N GLU A 95 -7.05 3.50 -8.65
CA GLU A 95 -6.84 4.19 -9.92
C GLU A 95 -5.39 4.00 -10.39
N VAL A 96 -4.42 4.13 -9.48
CA VAL A 96 -2.99 3.96 -9.79
C VAL A 96 -2.63 2.51 -10.13
N VAL A 97 -3.25 1.53 -9.44
CA VAL A 97 -2.98 0.10 -9.68
C VAL A 97 -3.74 -0.44 -10.88
N LEU A 98 -4.90 0.14 -11.22
CA LEU A 98 -5.75 -0.31 -12.33
C LEU A 98 -5.61 0.54 -13.59
N ASP A 99 -4.52 1.29 -13.77
CA ASP A 99 -4.27 2.08 -14.98
C ASP A 99 -4.12 1.18 -16.22
N THR A 100 -5.26 0.69 -16.73
CA THR A 100 -5.36 -0.24 -17.84
C THR A 100 -5.78 0.53 -19.07
N ARG A 101 -5.09 0.27 -20.18
CA ARG A 101 -5.32 0.84 -21.54
C ARG A 101 -6.76 0.72 -22.06
N TRP A 102 -7.66 0.03 -21.35
CA TRP A 102 -9.01 -0.37 -21.76
C TRP A 102 -10.16 0.37 -21.06
N THR A 103 -9.90 1.36 -20.19
CA THR A 103 -10.96 2.29 -19.72
C THR A 103 -11.73 2.97 -20.87
N LYS A 104 -11.14 3.02 -22.07
CA LYS A 104 -11.76 3.51 -23.31
C LYS A 104 -12.77 2.56 -23.98
N MET A 105 -12.85 1.29 -23.57
CA MET A 105 -13.77 0.27 -24.14
C MET A 105 -15.01 0.00 -23.27
N ALA A 106 -15.30 0.85 -22.27
CA ALA A 106 -16.37 0.70 -21.29
C ALA A 106 -17.81 0.72 -21.86
N TRP A 107 -17.99 0.83 -23.18
CA TRP A 107 -19.32 0.90 -23.82
C TRP A 107 -20.02 -0.46 -24.00
N ILE A 108 -19.36 -1.61 -23.77
CA ILE A 108 -19.96 -2.94 -23.95
C ILE A 108 -20.47 -3.49 -22.60
N PRO A 109 -21.80 -3.64 -22.40
CA PRO A 109 -22.36 -4.12 -21.14
C PRO A 109 -22.02 -5.60 -20.90
N GLY A 110 -21.56 -5.95 -19.70
CA GLY A 110 -21.30 -7.34 -19.28
C GLY A 110 -19.86 -7.83 -19.45
N MET A 111 -19.04 -7.18 -20.27
CA MET A 111 -17.60 -7.52 -20.40
C MET A 111 -16.71 -6.87 -19.33
N ALA A 112 -17.22 -5.86 -18.62
CA ALA A 112 -16.44 -5.06 -17.66
C ALA A 112 -15.99 -5.83 -16.40
N ASN A 113 -16.72 -6.89 -15.99
CA ASN A 113 -16.47 -7.55 -14.70
C ASN A 113 -15.71 -8.88 -14.82
N VAL A 114 -15.87 -9.62 -15.92
CA VAL A 114 -15.22 -10.93 -16.13
C VAL A 114 -13.89 -10.76 -16.89
N GLY A 115 -13.80 -9.81 -17.83
CA GLY A 115 -12.55 -9.50 -18.53
C GLY A 115 -11.49 -8.92 -17.60
N LYS A 116 -11.87 -8.05 -16.64
CA LYS A 116 -10.94 -7.38 -15.71
C LYS A 116 -10.16 -8.34 -14.81
N PHE A 117 -10.76 -9.45 -14.40
CA PHE A 117 -10.11 -10.39 -13.48
C PHE A 117 -9.27 -11.42 -14.24
N ILE A 118 -9.69 -11.82 -15.44
CA ILE A 118 -8.96 -12.76 -16.32
C ILE A 118 -7.73 -12.08 -16.95
N ASP A 119 -7.78 -10.79 -17.31
CA ASP A 119 -6.64 -10.04 -17.87
C ASP A 119 -5.53 -9.80 -16.83
N VAL A 120 -5.89 -9.66 -15.54
CA VAL A 120 -4.98 -9.51 -14.39
C VAL A 120 -4.14 -10.78 -14.14
N ILE A 121 -4.62 -11.95 -14.53
CA ILE A 121 -3.95 -13.23 -14.25
C ILE A 121 -3.33 -13.85 -15.51
N THR A 122 -3.87 -13.62 -16.72
CA THR A 122 -3.57 -14.47 -17.88
C THR A 122 -2.98 -13.78 -19.12
N ALA A 123 -3.01 -12.46 -19.25
CA ALA A 123 -2.42 -11.81 -20.42
C ALA A 123 -1.00 -11.31 -20.11
N ARG A 124 -0.01 -11.74 -20.91
CA ARG A 124 1.41 -11.38 -20.83
C ARG A 124 1.69 -9.88 -21.12
N GLY A 125 1.08 -8.97 -20.34
CA GLY A 125 1.27 -7.51 -20.37
C GLY A 125 0.08 -6.70 -20.92
N ALA A 126 -0.64 -5.99 -20.05
CA ALA A 126 -1.70 -5.02 -20.43
C ALA A 126 -1.53 -3.61 -19.80
N CYS A 127 -0.61 -3.48 -18.83
CA CYS A 127 -0.27 -2.22 -18.18
C CYS A 127 1.27 -2.09 -18.21
N PRO A 128 1.85 -1.03 -18.81
CA PRO A 128 3.29 -0.78 -18.74
C PRO A 128 3.78 -0.69 -17.29
N GLY A 129 2.88 -0.41 -16.34
CA GLY A 129 3.19 -0.27 -14.92
C GLY A 129 4.02 0.97 -14.61
N HIS A 130 4.34 1.82 -15.59
CA HIS A 130 5.28 2.93 -15.42
C HIS A 130 4.77 3.96 -14.40
N GLU A 131 3.47 4.27 -14.38
CA GLU A 131 2.91 5.19 -13.38
C GLU A 131 3.02 4.64 -11.95
N PHE A 132 2.65 3.37 -11.77
CA PHE A 132 2.80 2.68 -10.49
C PHE A 132 4.27 2.59 -10.08
N MET A 133 5.16 2.18 -10.99
CA MET A 133 6.58 2.01 -10.72
C MET A 133 7.26 3.35 -10.38
N ASN A 134 6.92 4.43 -11.08
CA ASN A 134 7.43 5.76 -10.78
C ASN A 134 6.90 6.24 -9.42
N TRP A 135 5.58 6.20 -9.21
CA TRP A 135 4.97 6.64 -7.95
C TRP A 135 5.48 5.86 -6.75
N PHE A 136 5.45 4.53 -6.84
CA PHE A 136 5.86 3.67 -5.75
C PHE A 136 7.38 3.70 -5.56
N GLY A 137 8.15 3.72 -6.66
CA GLY A 137 9.60 3.90 -6.64
C GLY A 137 10.03 5.21 -5.98
N ASP A 138 9.33 6.32 -6.24
CA ASP A 138 9.58 7.61 -5.60
C ASP A 138 9.34 7.58 -4.08
N ILE A 139 8.30 6.85 -3.63
CA ILE A 139 8.06 6.63 -2.20
C ILE A 139 9.23 5.85 -1.60
N LEU A 140 9.60 4.72 -2.22
CA LEU A 140 10.68 3.88 -1.74
C LEU A 140 12.00 4.65 -1.67
N ASP A 141 12.40 5.35 -2.75
CA ASP A 141 13.66 6.08 -2.80
C ASP A 141 13.73 7.19 -1.75
N ARG A 142 12.66 7.98 -1.56
CA ARG A 142 12.63 9.03 -0.53
C ARG A 142 12.79 8.47 0.87
N HIS A 143 12.07 7.39 1.20
CA HIS A 143 12.08 6.82 2.55
C HIS A 143 13.37 6.04 2.82
N LEU A 144 13.87 5.28 1.85
CA LEU A 144 15.13 4.54 1.95
C LEU A 144 16.33 5.49 2.03
N LYS A 145 16.42 6.54 1.19
CA LYS A 145 17.51 7.54 1.31
C LYS A 145 17.55 8.17 2.71
N LYS A 146 16.39 8.45 3.29
CA LYS A 146 16.28 9.08 4.61
C LYS A 146 16.71 8.14 5.74
N ARG A 147 16.39 6.85 5.65
CA ARG A 147 16.57 5.86 6.74
C ARG A 147 17.84 5.02 6.60
N HIS A 148 18.22 4.71 5.37
CA HIS A 148 19.32 3.83 5.02
C HIS A 148 20.16 4.46 3.89
N PRO A 149 20.90 5.54 4.18
CA PRO A 149 21.65 6.28 3.16
C PRO A 149 22.78 5.47 2.50
N SER A 150 23.23 4.40 3.15
CA SER A 150 24.26 3.48 2.66
C SER A 150 23.71 2.22 1.99
N LEU A 151 22.39 2.07 1.88
CA LEU A 151 21.77 0.89 1.27
C LEU A 151 21.95 0.95 -0.24
N ASP A 152 22.49 -0.11 -0.82
CA ASP A 152 22.49 -0.30 -2.26
C ASP A 152 21.04 -0.43 -2.74
N LYS A 153 20.70 0.37 -3.74
CA LYS A 153 19.33 0.46 -4.25
C LYS A 153 19.12 -0.50 -5.41
N ASP A 154 20.19 -1.02 -5.96
CA ASP A 154 20.11 -2.07 -6.95
C ASP A 154 19.92 -3.39 -6.22
N VAL A 155 18.67 -3.89 -6.25
CA VAL A 155 18.31 -5.22 -5.76
C VAL A 155 18.25 -6.19 -6.94
N THR A 156 18.73 -5.79 -8.13
CA THR A 156 18.96 -6.76 -9.20
C THR A 156 20.00 -7.75 -8.69
N PHE A 157 19.61 -9.02 -8.64
CA PHE A 157 20.53 -10.12 -8.42
C PHE A 157 21.34 -10.36 -9.70
N ASP A 158 21.98 -9.31 -10.22
CA ASP A 158 22.84 -9.39 -11.38
C ASP A 158 24.10 -10.16 -10.96
N GLN A 159 24.03 -11.50 -11.10
CA GLN A 159 25.16 -12.42 -11.18
C GLN A 159 25.49 -12.71 -12.64
#